data_AF-A0A2S9IZS0-F1
#
_entry.id   AF-A0A2S9IZS0-F1
#
_cell.length_a   1.000
_cell.length_b   1.000
_cell.length_c   1.000
_cell.angle_alpha   90.00
_cell.angle_beta   90.00
_cell.angle_gamma   90.00
#
_symmetry.space_group_name_H-M   'P 1'
#
loop_
_entity.id
_entity.type
_entity.pdbx_description
1 polymer ?
#
loop_
_entity_poly.entity_id
_entity_poly.type
_entity_poly.pdbx_seq_one_letter_code
_entity_poly.pdbx_strand_id
1 'polypeptide(L)'
;MQQAGLIALQGDIVALTPLGRERMRATARQRATAPSSGGTLAGRDLENVVVETDGETRLVAFNHAESPLGQLYRRKGTDGKPFLSVEEFAAGERLRSDFTRGNLMPRLGANWETSAAGRNRTSGNGTVELTDAAMAARLRVEKALNAVGPELSGVLIDICCFLKGLETVERERRWPARSAKLLLKAALGALDRHYRPQGSQSKPGRGGIVQWGAADYRPSVRV
;
A
#
# COMPACT_ATOMS: atom_id res chain seq x y z
N MET A 1 -21.96 -26.44 30.15
CA MET A 1 -22.07 -25.28 29.25
C MET A 1 -22.32 -24.05 30.09
N GLN A 2 -21.39 -23.10 30.12
CA GLN A 2 -21.64 -21.79 30.73
C GLN A 2 -22.08 -20.84 29.61
N GLN A 3 -23.24 -20.22 29.76
CA GLN A 3 -23.79 -19.27 28.77
C GLN A 3 -23.72 -17.87 29.35
N ALA A 4 -23.11 -16.93 28.61
CA ALA A 4 -23.04 -15.52 28.96
C ALA A 4 -23.50 -14.69 27.76
N GLY A 5 -24.79 -14.35 27.75
CA GLY A 5 -25.40 -13.48 26.74
C GLY A 5 -25.29 -14.02 25.31
N LEU A 6 -24.40 -13.43 24.51
CA LEU A 6 -24.27 -13.70 23.07
C LEU A 6 -23.35 -14.89 22.75
N ILE A 7 -22.59 -15.36 23.74
CA ILE A 7 -21.62 -16.45 23.58
C ILE A 7 -21.86 -17.55 24.63
N ALA A 8 -21.64 -18.79 24.19
CA ALA A 8 -21.65 -19.98 25.01
C ALA A 8 -20.25 -20.60 24.98
N LEU A 9 -19.77 -21.00 26.16
CA LEU A 9 -18.50 -21.68 26.34
C LEU A 9 -18.77 -23.15 26.67
N GLN A 10 -18.18 -24.04 25.88
CA GLN A 10 -18.17 -25.47 26.14
C GLN A 10 -16.73 -25.99 26.03
N GLY A 11 -16.04 -26.05 27.17
CA GLY A 11 -14.61 -26.32 27.19
C GLY A 11 -13.87 -25.22 26.42
N ASP A 12 -13.00 -25.62 25.49
CA ASP A 12 -12.24 -24.71 24.61
C ASP A 12 -13.04 -24.21 23.40
N ILE A 13 -14.31 -24.63 23.26
CA ILE A 13 -15.15 -24.23 22.13
C ILE A 13 -16.00 -23.03 22.53
N VAL A 14 -15.77 -21.91 21.83
CA VAL A 14 -16.61 -20.72 21.88
C VAL A 14 -17.64 -20.79 20.76
N ALA A 15 -18.93 -20.81 21.09
CA ALA A 15 -20.02 -20.81 20.12
C ALA A 15 -20.96 -19.62 20.35
N LEU A 16 -21.61 -19.13 19.29
CA LEU A 16 -22.67 -18.15 19.43
C LEU A 16 -23.92 -18.81 20.02
N THR A 17 -24.55 -18.17 21.01
CA THR A 17 -25.88 -18.56 21.47
C THR A 17 -26.93 -18.29 20.37
N PRO A 18 -28.15 -18.84 20.48
CA PRO A 18 -29.24 -18.46 19.59
C PRO A 18 -29.45 -16.93 19.52
N LEU A 19 -29.37 -16.25 20.66
CA LEU A 19 -29.43 -14.79 20.77
C LEU A 19 -28.24 -14.11 20.04
N GLY A 20 -27.04 -14.67 20.17
CA GLY A 20 -25.84 -14.23 19.44
C GLY A 20 -26.01 -14.32 17.92
N ARG A 21 -26.57 -15.42 17.43
CA ARG A 21 -26.83 -15.64 15.99
C ARG A 21 -27.89 -14.68 15.44
N GLU A 22 -28.96 -14.42 16.19
CA GLU A 22 -29.99 -13.47 15.79
C GLU A 22 -29.45 -12.03 15.74
N ARG A 23 -28.66 -11.62 16.73
CA ARG A 23 -28.03 -10.29 16.72
C ARG A 23 -27.02 -10.13 15.60
N MET A 24 -26.27 -11.18 15.26
CA MET A 24 -25.40 -11.20 14.07
C MET A 24 -26.21 -11.04 12.77
N ARG A 25 -27.35 -11.72 12.63
CA ARG A 25 -28.23 -11.59 11.45
C ARG A 25 -28.89 -10.20 11.38
N ALA A 26 -29.33 -9.65 12.51
CA ALA A 26 -29.94 -8.32 12.58
C ALA A 26 -28.95 -7.21 12.23
N THR A 27 -27.72 -7.28 12.76
CA THR A 27 -26.65 -6.34 12.41
C THR A 27 -26.20 -6.47 10.95
N ALA A 28 -26.21 -7.68 10.38
CA ALA A 28 -25.96 -7.87 8.95
C ALA A 28 -27.05 -7.22 8.07
N ARG A 29 -28.33 -7.33 8.45
CA ARG A 29 -29.46 -6.70 7.73
C ARG A 29 -29.42 -5.17 7.82
N GLN A 30 -29.18 -4.60 9.00
CA GLN A 30 -29.05 -3.15 9.20
C GLN A 30 -27.87 -2.55 8.42
N ARG A 31 -26.77 -3.31 8.27
CA ARG A 31 -25.62 -2.92 7.44
C ARG A 31 -25.93 -2.91 5.94
N ALA A 32 -26.88 -3.73 5.47
CA ALA A 32 -27.28 -3.72 4.06
C ALA A 32 -28.13 -2.49 3.69
N THR A 33 -28.76 -1.83 4.68
CA THR A 33 -29.70 -0.73 4.46
C THR A 33 -29.17 0.64 4.88
N ALA A 34 -27.96 0.74 5.44
CA ALA A 34 -27.38 2.01 5.88
C ALA A 34 -26.77 2.78 4.69
N PRO A 35 -27.12 4.07 4.49
CA PRO A 35 -26.45 4.92 3.50
C PRO A 35 -24.96 5.06 3.84
N SER A 36 -24.12 5.01 2.80
CA SER A 36 -22.66 4.94 2.87
C SER A 36 -22.05 6.24 3.40
N SER A 37 -22.05 6.41 4.72
CA SER A 37 -21.28 7.43 5.42
C SER A 37 -19.99 6.81 5.94
N GLY A 38 -18.88 7.08 5.23
CA GLY A 38 -17.48 7.00 5.70
C GLY A 38 -17.11 5.84 6.63
N GLY A 39 -16.76 4.69 6.06
CA GLY A 39 -16.20 3.57 6.81
C GLY A 39 -16.47 2.23 6.12
N THR A 40 -15.65 1.90 5.12
CA THR A 40 -15.79 0.68 4.30
C THR A 40 -15.52 -0.59 5.13
N LEU A 41 -16.59 -1.17 5.67
CA LEU A 41 -16.61 -2.55 6.18
C LEU A 41 -17.46 -3.50 5.31
N ALA A 42 -17.97 -3.02 4.17
CA ALA A 42 -18.62 -3.81 3.13
C ALA A 42 -17.74 -3.79 1.87
N GLY A 43 -17.10 -4.92 1.56
CA GLY A 43 -16.14 -5.03 0.44
C GLY A 43 -14.89 -5.83 0.77
N ARG A 44 -15.02 -6.86 1.61
CA ARG A 44 -13.91 -7.77 1.91
C ARG A 44 -13.74 -8.74 0.74
N ASP A 45 -12.83 -8.42 -0.16
CA ASP A 45 -12.39 -9.30 -1.26
C ASP A 45 -11.28 -10.21 -0.69
N LEU A 46 -11.68 -11.20 0.10
CA LEU A 46 -10.78 -12.07 0.85
C LEU A 46 -10.34 -13.24 -0.03
N GLU A 47 -9.05 -13.32 -0.29
CA GLU A 47 -8.40 -14.51 -0.87
C GLU A 47 -7.45 -15.10 0.18
N ASN A 48 -7.37 -16.43 0.25
CA ASN A 48 -6.41 -17.08 1.12
C ASN A 48 -5.04 -17.10 0.42
N VAL A 49 -4.12 -16.27 0.91
CA VAL A 49 -2.75 -16.22 0.42
C VAL A 49 -1.86 -17.05 1.35
N VAL A 50 -0.98 -17.84 0.74
CA VAL A 50 0.05 -18.59 1.45
C VAL A 50 1.21 -17.64 1.76
N VAL A 51 1.51 -17.43 3.04
CA VAL A 51 2.61 -16.59 3.50
C VAL A 51 3.58 -17.45 4.31
N GLU A 52 4.86 -17.46 3.94
CA GLU A 52 5.90 -18.04 4.77
C GLU A 52 6.33 -17.04 5.85
N THR A 53 6.26 -17.46 7.11
CA THR A 53 6.74 -16.70 8.26
C THR A 53 7.57 -17.64 9.13
N ASP A 54 8.81 -17.29 9.46
CA ASP A 54 9.72 -18.09 10.30
C ASP A 54 9.88 -19.58 9.86
N GLY A 55 9.87 -19.83 8.55
CA GLY A 55 9.99 -21.18 7.98
C GLY A 55 8.70 -22.01 8.02
N GLU A 56 7.61 -21.44 8.54
CA GLU A 56 6.28 -22.05 8.51
C GLU A 56 5.38 -21.39 7.47
N THR A 57 4.77 -22.22 6.63
CA THR A 57 3.81 -21.81 5.63
C THR A 57 2.43 -21.64 6.27
N ARG A 58 1.91 -20.41 6.34
CA ARG A 58 0.59 -20.10 6.93
C ARG A 58 -0.37 -19.56 5.89
N LEU A 59 -1.61 -20.08 5.91
CA LEU A 59 -2.72 -19.52 5.14
C LEU A 59 -3.25 -18.28 5.86
N VAL A 60 -3.22 -17.14 5.19
CA VAL A 60 -3.71 -15.85 5.71
C VAL A 60 -4.80 -15.34 4.78
N ALA A 61 -5.93 -14.93 5.35
CA ALA A 61 -6.98 -14.26 4.60
C ALA A 61 -6.52 -12.83 4.27
N PHE A 62 -6.25 -12.57 3.00
CA PHE A 62 -5.80 -11.27 2.51
C PHE A 62 -6.97 -10.54 1.85
N ASN A 63 -7.34 -9.38 2.36
CA ASN A 63 -8.39 -8.58 1.75
C ASN A 63 -7.76 -7.69 0.66
N HIS A 64 -7.97 -8.07 -0.60
CA HIS A 64 -7.45 -7.35 -1.75
C HIS A 64 -8.09 -5.97 -1.98
N ALA A 65 -9.13 -5.61 -1.21
CA ALA A 65 -9.65 -4.26 -1.15
C ALA A 65 -8.85 -3.34 -0.20
N GLU A 66 -7.90 -3.87 0.58
CA GLU A 66 -7.11 -3.11 1.56
C GLU A 66 -6.11 -2.14 0.92
N SER A 67 -5.69 -2.35 -0.33
CA SER A 67 -4.80 -1.40 -1.03
C SER A 67 -5.42 -0.89 -2.33
N PRO A 68 -5.38 0.44 -2.58
CA PRO A 68 -5.76 1.01 -3.88
C PRO A 68 -4.96 0.40 -5.04
N LEU A 69 -3.70 0.05 -4.78
CA LEU A 69 -2.80 -0.65 -5.68
C LEU A 69 -3.35 -2.02 -6.10
N GLY A 70 -3.83 -2.82 -5.15
CA GLY A 70 -4.42 -4.14 -5.40
C GLY A 70 -5.64 -4.04 -6.32
N GLN A 71 -6.49 -3.04 -6.12
CA GLN A 71 -7.66 -2.81 -6.98
C GLN A 71 -7.25 -2.44 -8.42
N LEU A 72 -6.21 -1.63 -8.59
CA LEU A 72 -5.69 -1.25 -9.90
C LEU A 72 -5.00 -2.41 -10.63
N TYR A 73 -4.31 -3.27 -9.88
CA TYR A 73 -3.65 -4.45 -10.44
C TYR A 73 -4.64 -5.48 -11.01
N ARG A 74 -5.77 -5.72 -10.31
CA ARG A 74 -6.81 -6.66 -10.77
C ARG A 74 -7.64 -6.13 -11.95
N ARG A 75 -7.81 -4.80 -12.05
CA ARG A 75 -8.62 -4.18 -13.10
C ARG A 75 -7.92 -4.27 -14.45
N LYS A 76 -8.56 -5.01 -15.37
CA LYS A 76 -8.17 -5.08 -16.77
C LYS A 76 -8.72 -3.88 -17.55
N GLY A 77 -7.93 -3.35 -18.46
CA GLY A 77 -8.37 -2.34 -19.42
C GLY A 77 -9.31 -2.92 -20.48
N THR A 78 -9.74 -2.06 -21.39
CA THR A 78 -10.51 -2.45 -22.59
C THR A 78 -9.82 -3.54 -23.40
N ASP A 79 -8.49 -3.54 -23.38
CA ASP A 79 -7.65 -4.47 -24.15
C ASP A 79 -7.38 -5.78 -23.40
N GLY A 80 -8.06 -6.01 -22.26
CA GLY A 80 -7.90 -7.21 -21.42
C GLY A 80 -6.60 -7.27 -20.62
N LYS A 81 -5.68 -6.32 -20.81
CA LYS A 81 -4.40 -6.24 -20.09
C LYS A 81 -4.55 -5.52 -18.74
N PRO A 82 -3.82 -5.94 -17.69
CA PRO A 82 -3.83 -5.23 -16.42
C PRO A 82 -3.20 -3.84 -16.58
N PHE A 83 -3.68 -2.87 -15.80
CA PHE A 83 -3.13 -1.51 -15.86
C PHE A 83 -1.69 -1.43 -15.33
N LEU A 84 -1.39 -2.21 -14.29
CA LEU A 84 -0.06 -2.32 -13.69
C LEU A 84 0.60 -3.63 -14.11
N SER A 85 1.89 -3.59 -14.39
CA SER A 85 2.67 -4.83 -14.52
C SER A 85 2.87 -5.48 -13.16
N VAL A 86 3.26 -6.76 -13.17
CA VAL A 86 3.59 -7.49 -11.93
C VAL A 86 4.75 -6.82 -11.20
N GLU A 87 5.72 -6.31 -11.96
CA GLU A 87 6.93 -5.67 -11.46
C GLU A 87 6.62 -4.32 -10.80
N GLU A 88 5.79 -3.49 -11.44
CA GLU A 88 5.32 -2.22 -10.89
C GLU A 88 4.48 -2.41 -9.63
N PHE A 89 3.57 -3.39 -9.63
CA PHE A 89 2.77 -3.73 -8.46
C PHE A 89 3.69 -4.18 -7.30
N ALA A 90 4.63 -5.08 -7.57
CA ALA A 90 5.60 -5.55 -6.58
C ALA A 90 6.50 -4.41 -6.06
N ALA A 91 6.87 -3.46 -6.92
CA ALA A 91 7.65 -2.28 -6.51
C ALA A 91 6.87 -1.40 -5.53
N GLY A 92 5.59 -1.14 -5.81
CA GLY A 92 4.70 -0.39 -4.91
C GLY A 92 4.49 -1.08 -3.56
N GLU A 93 4.20 -2.37 -3.55
CA GLU A 93 4.03 -3.15 -2.31
C GLU A 93 5.35 -3.26 -1.52
N ARG A 94 6.50 -3.37 -2.21
CA ARG A 94 7.82 -3.34 -1.56
C ARG A 94 8.08 -1.99 -0.86
N LEU A 95 7.79 -0.88 -1.54
CA LEU A 95 7.90 0.46 -0.94
C LEU A 95 7.02 0.57 0.32
N ARG A 96 5.77 0.11 0.25
CA ARG A 96 4.87 0.07 1.41
C ARG A 96 5.45 -0.76 2.56
N SER A 97 5.97 -1.95 2.26
CA SER A 97 6.58 -2.84 3.26
C SER A 97 7.77 -2.17 3.97
N ASP A 98 8.68 -1.56 3.22
CA ASP A 98 9.82 -0.84 3.80
C ASP A 98 9.38 0.42 4.57
N PHE A 99 8.34 1.12 4.11
CA PHE A 99 7.77 2.27 4.83
C PHE A 99 7.19 1.88 6.20
N THR A 100 6.46 0.76 6.26
CA THR A 100 5.92 0.21 7.51
C THR A 100 7.03 -0.28 8.42
N ARG A 101 8.01 -1.06 7.92
CA ARG A 101 9.16 -1.53 8.71
C ARG A 101 10.03 -0.39 9.24
N GLY A 102 10.12 0.70 8.49
CA GLY A 102 10.83 1.90 8.89
C GLY A 102 10.11 2.73 9.96
N ASN A 103 8.93 2.32 10.44
CA ASN A 103 8.11 3.12 11.36
C ASN A 103 7.95 4.58 10.87
N LEU A 104 7.67 4.75 9.56
CA LEU A 104 7.48 6.06 8.93
C LEU A 104 6.02 6.53 8.93
N MET A 105 5.09 5.70 9.42
CA MET A 105 3.69 6.09 9.64
C MET A 105 3.55 7.07 10.81
N PRO A 106 2.78 8.16 10.66
CA PRO A 106 2.42 9.03 11.78
C PRO A 106 1.69 8.24 12.87
N ARG A 107 2.14 8.35 14.13
CA ARG A 107 1.46 7.72 15.28
C ARG A 107 0.23 8.57 15.64
N LEU A 108 -0.96 8.06 15.38
CA LEU A 108 -2.24 8.76 15.64
C LEU A 108 -2.90 8.40 16.99
N GLY A 109 -2.20 7.72 17.89
CA GLY A 109 -2.75 7.28 19.18
C GLY A 109 -1.81 7.51 20.36
N ALA A 110 -2.40 7.81 21.53
CA ALA A 110 -1.70 7.76 22.80
C ALA A 110 -1.27 6.31 23.10
N ASN A 111 -0.06 6.13 23.63
CA ASN A 111 0.41 4.83 24.09
C ASN A 111 -0.29 4.48 25.40
N TRP A 112 -1.32 3.64 25.36
CA TRP A 112 -2.07 3.22 26.55
C TRP A 112 -1.42 2.02 27.28
N GLU A 113 -0.35 1.44 26.74
CA GLU A 113 0.37 0.31 27.35
C GLU A 113 1.31 0.72 28.50
N THR A 114 1.51 2.01 28.74
CA THR A 114 2.37 2.51 29.84
C THR A 114 1.67 2.63 31.19
N SER A 115 0.39 2.25 31.31
CA SER A 115 -0.37 2.39 32.56
C SER A 115 -0.66 1.05 33.25
N ALA A 116 0.33 0.16 33.40
CA ALA A 116 0.29 -0.92 34.40
C ALA A 116 1.66 -1.61 34.55
N ALA A 117 2.60 -0.97 35.26
CA ALA A 117 3.54 -1.62 36.18
C ALA A 117 4.72 -0.67 36.45
N GLY A 118 4.79 -0.16 37.68
CA GLY A 118 5.96 0.55 38.14
C GLY A 118 7.21 -0.33 38.06
N ARG A 119 8.17 0.09 37.22
CA ARG A 119 9.59 -0.04 37.55
C ARG A 119 10.42 0.90 36.68
N ASN A 120 11.02 1.86 37.36
CA ASN A 120 12.18 2.65 36.99
C ASN A 120 12.94 2.16 35.73
N ARG A 121 12.61 2.70 34.57
CA ARG A 121 13.54 2.83 33.45
C ARG A 121 13.50 4.27 33.01
N THR A 122 14.60 4.95 33.28
CA THR A 122 14.99 6.28 32.82
C THR A 122 14.17 6.76 31.63
N SER A 123 13.25 7.68 31.93
CA SER A 123 12.66 8.57 30.95
C SER A 123 13.79 9.43 30.40
N GLY A 124 14.32 9.04 29.24
CA GLY A 124 15.27 9.81 28.46
C GLY A 124 14.82 9.77 27.01
N ASN A 125 14.15 10.86 26.59
CA ASN A 125 13.75 11.23 25.24
C ASN A 125 12.98 10.19 24.40
N GLY A 126 11.86 10.62 23.80
CA GLY A 126 10.96 9.82 22.95
C GLY A 126 11.54 9.32 21.61
N THR A 127 12.83 9.00 21.56
CA THR A 127 13.44 8.15 20.54
C THR A 127 13.22 6.70 20.93
N VAL A 128 12.20 6.06 20.36
CA VAL A 128 12.19 4.60 20.26
C VAL A 128 13.55 4.21 19.69
N GLU A 129 14.31 3.40 20.43
CA GLU A 129 15.57 2.84 19.96
C GLU A 129 15.32 2.20 18.60
N LEU A 130 15.77 2.88 17.54
CA LEU A 130 15.45 2.48 16.18
C LEU A 130 16.30 1.26 15.88
N THR A 131 15.67 0.09 15.69
CA THR A 131 16.41 -1.11 15.35
C THR A 131 17.21 -0.91 14.07
N ASP A 132 18.36 -1.59 13.93
CA ASP A 132 19.16 -1.55 12.71
C ASP A 132 18.34 -1.91 11.47
N ALA A 133 17.38 -2.84 11.63
CA ALA A 133 16.42 -3.21 10.58
C ALA A 133 15.50 -2.05 10.17
N ALA A 134 14.99 -1.27 11.13
CA ALA A 134 14.16 -0.10 10.86
C ALA A 134 14.97 1.03 10.20
N MET A 135 16.22 1.26 10.64
CA MET A 135 17.13 2.22 9.98
C MET A 135 17.43 1.82 8.54
N ALA A 136 17.75 0.54 8.30
CA ALA A 136 17.99 0.02 6.96
C ALA A 136 16.76 0.16 6.05
N ALA A 137 15.55 -0.07 6.59
CA ALA A 137 14.31 0.14 5.85
C ALA A 137 14.08 1.61 5.48
N ARG A 138 14.31 2.55 6.41
CA ARG A 138 14.24 3.99 6.14
C ARG A 138 15.19 4.42 5.02
N LEU A 139 16.44 3.97 5.07
CA LEU A 139 17.44 4.26 4.03
C LEU A 139 17.01 3.72 2.66
N ARG A 140 16.36 2.55 2.59
CA ARG A 140 15.82 2.02 1.33
C ARG A 140 14.68 2.88 0.78
N VAL A 141 13.76 3.31 1.65
CA VAL A 141 12.67 4.22 1.25
C VAL A 141 13.23 5.53 0.72
N GLU A 142 14.16 6.15 1.45
CA GLU A 142 14.78 7.42 1.04
C GLU A 142 15.47 7.30 -0.32
N LYS A 143 16.28 6.26 -0.53
CA LYS A 143 16.94 6.00 -1.82
C LYS A 143 15.93 5.81 -2.96
N ALA A 144 14.84 5.11 -2.70
CA ALA A 144 13.79 4.87 -3.69
C ALA A 144 13.08 6.17 -4.08
N LEU A 145 12.68 6.99 -3.10
CA LEU A 145 12.03 8.28 -3.36
C LEU A 145 12.97 9.26 -4.07
N ASN A 146 14.25 9.31 -3.68
CA ASN A 146 15.26 10.13 -4.37
C ASN A 146 15.45 9.71 -5.83
N ALA A 147 15.42 8.41 -6.13
CA ALA A 147 15.52 7.90 -7.50
C ALA A 147 14.27 8.18 -8.35
N VAL A 148 13.08 8.21 -7.73
CA VAL A 148 11.82 8.56 -8.39
C VAL A 148 11.73 10.08 -8.65
N GLY A 149 12.28 10.88 -7.75
CA GLY A 149 12.29 12.34 -7.82
C GLY A 149 11.12 12.99 -7.08
N PRO A 150 11.23 14.29 -6.73
CA PRO A 150 10.29 14.99 -5.86
C PRO A 150 8.87 15.10 -6.46
N GLU A 151 8.76 15.26 -7.78
CA GLU A 151 7.48 15.43 -8.47
C GLU A 151 6.56 14.19 -8.37
N LEU A 152 7.17 13.00 -8.34
CA LEU A 152 6.46 11.72 -8.37
C LEU A 152 6.48 10.97 -7.03
N SER A 153 7.37 11.34 -6.12
CA SER A 153 7.46 10.72 -4.79
C SER A 153 6.17 10.90 -3.97
N GLY A 154 5.55 12.08 -4.07
CA GLY A 154 4.34 12.39 -3.30
C GLY A 154 3.17 11.44 -3.60
N VAL A 155 2.95 11.09 -4.87
CA VAL A 155 1.85 10.20 -5.27
C VAL A 155 2.07 8.76 -4.81
N LEU A 156 3.33 8.30 -4.76
CA LEU A 156 3.67 6.99 -4.22
C LEU A 156 3.38 6.91 -2.73
N ILE A 157 3.77 7.93 -1.97
CA ILE A 157 3.53 7.97 -0.51
C ILE A 157 2.02 7.96 -0.23
N ASP A 158 1.26 8.82 -0.90
CA ASP A 158 -0.19 8.92 -0.67
C ASP A 158 -0.93 7.61 -0.94
N ILE A 159 -0.61 6.95 -2.06
CA ILE A 159 -1.39 5.79 -2.52
C ILE A 159 -0.81 4.48 -2.00
N CYS A 160 0.50 4.31 -2.01
CA CYS A 160 1.15 3.06 -1.59
C CYS A 160 1.28 2.98 -0.08
N CYS A 161 1.64 4.09 0.59
CA CYS A 161 1.93 4.09 2.03
C CYS A 161 0.71 4.51 2.86
N PHE A 162 0.03 5.59 2.49
CA PHE A 162 -1.17 6.07 3.19
C PHE A 162 -2.48 5.49 2.67
N LEU A 163 -2.43 4.66 1.62
CA LEU A 163 -3.57 3.93 1.08
C LEU A 163 -4.75 4.84 0.68
N LYS A 164 -4.46 6.09 0.31
CA LYS A 164 -5.47 7.03 -0.18
C LYS A 164 -6.00 6.56 -1.54
N GLY A 165 -7.33 6.64 -1.73
CA GLY A 165 -7.94 6.45 -3.04
C GLY A 165 -7.56 7.53 -4.03
N LEU A 166 -7.56 7.21 -5.34
CA LEU A 166 -7.14 8.13 -6.40
C LEU A 166 -7.89 9.47 -6.36
N GLU A 167 -9.22 9.43 -6.19
CA GLU A 167 -10.07 10.63 -6.13
C GLU A 167 -9.75 11.53 -4.94
N THR A 168 -9.36 10.92 -3.80
CA THR A 168 -8.93 11.67 -2.61
C THR A 168 -7.60 12.38 -2.88
N VAL A 169 -6.65 11.70 -3.51
CA VAL A 169 -5.37 12.32 -3.89
C VAL A 169 -5.59 13.47 -4.88
N GLU A 170 -6.45 13.28 -5.87
CA GLU A 170 -6.79 14.35 -6.84
C GLU A 170 -7.38 15.58 -6.15
N ARG A 171 -8.33 15.37 -5.22
CA ARG A 171 -8.95 16.46 -4.45
C ARG A 171 -7.95 17.18 -3.55
N GLU A 172 -7.15 16.45 -2.78
CA GLU A 172 -6.17 17.03 -1.84
C GLU A 172 -5.06 17.79 -2.55
N ARG A 173 -4.61 17.29 -3.70
CA ARG A 173 -3.56 17.92 -4.51
C ARG A 173 -4.08 18.94 -5.51
N ARG A 174 -5.40 19.14 -5.59
CA ARG A 174 -6.07 19.99 -6.58
C ARG A 174 -5.67 19.64 -8.02
N TRP A 175 -5.54 18.35 -8.30
CA TRP A 175 -5.27 17.86 -9.64
C TRP A 175 -6.55 17.76 -10.47
N PRO A 176 -6.47 17.89 -11.81
CA PRO A 176 -7.60 17.59 -12.68
C PRO A 176 -8.06 16.15 -12.49
N ALA A 177 -9.36 15.91 -12.67
CA ALA A 177 -9.93 14.57 -12.54
C ALA A 177 -9.22 13.56 -13.45
N ARG A 178 -9.05 12.33 -12.95
CA ARG A 178 -8.40 11.19 -13.65
C ARG A 178 -6.89 11.35 -13.90
N SER A 179 -6.23 12.34 -13.28
CA SER A 179 -4.77 12.53 -13.42
C SER A 179 -3.95 11.59 -12.54
N ALA A 180 -4.45 11.22 -11.35
CA ALA A 180 -3.67 10.47 -10.37
C ALA A 180 -3.29 9.08 -10.89
N LYS A 181 -4.17 8.45 -11.68
CA LYS A 181 -3.92 7.13 -12.27
C LYS A 181 -2.67 7.14 -13.17
N LEU A 182 -2.53 8.14 -14.03
CA LEU A 182 -1.41 8.25 -14.96
C LEU A 182 -0.11 8.60 -14.24
N LEU A 183 -0.17 9.54 -13.28
CA LEU A 183 0.99 9.93 -12.46
C LEU A 183 1.49 8.77 -11.61
N LEU A 184 0.58 7.99 -11.01
CA LEU A 184 0.93 6.78 -10.28
C LEU A 184 1.66 5.77 -11.18
N LYS A 185 1.18 5.54 -12.41
CA LYS A 185 1.84 4.65 -13.37
C LYS A 185 3.26 5.11 -13.69
N ALA A 186 3.45 6.40 -13.96
CA ALA A 186 4.77 6.97 -14.22
C ALA A 186 5.71 6.80 -13.01
N ALA A 187 5.20 7.07 -11.81
CA ALA A 187 5.95 6.93 -10.57
C ALA A 187 6.34 5.47 -10.27
N LEU A 188 5.43 4.52 -10.46
CA LEU A 188 5.71 3.09 -10.29
C LEU A 188 6.72 2.57 -11.31
N GLY A 189 6.67 3.05 -12.56
CA GLY A 189 7.68 2.73 -13.56
C GLY A 189 9.08 3.27 -13.20
N ALA A 190 9.16 4.45 -12.58
CA ALA A 190 10.43 4.96 -12.05
C ALA A 190 10.92 4.17 -10.83
N LEU A 191 10.01 3.80 -9.94
CA LEU A 191 10.28 3.01 -8.75
C LEU A 191 10.76 1.58 -9.10
N ASP A 192 10.13 0.95 -10.08
CA ASP A 192 10.53 -0.37 -10.57
C ASP A 192 11.96 -0.36 -11.09
N ARG A 193 12.33 0.65 -11.91
CA ARG A 193 13.72 0.82 -12.38
C ARG A 193 14.73 0.95 -11.24
N HIS A 194 14.34 1.56 -10.12
CA HIS A 194 15.19 1.66 -8.94
C HIS A 194 15.38 0.30 -8.25
N TYR A 195 14.31 -0.48 -8.07
CA TYR A 195 14.40 -1.79 -7.43
C TYR A 195 14.96 -2.90 -8.30
N ARG A 196 14.85 -2.73 -9.62
CA ARG A 196 15.35 -3.65 -10.64
C ARG A 196 16.27 -2.87 -11.58
N PRO A 197 17.47 -2.48 -11.11
CA PRO A 197 18.46 -1.91 -12.00
C PRO A 197 18.77 -2.97 -13.06
N GLN A 198 18.44 -2.66 -14.31
CA GLN A 198 18.70 -3.53 -15.45
C GLN A 198 20.21 -3.79 -15.45
N GLY A 199 20.62 -5.02 -15.11
CA GLY A 199 22.02 -5.33 -14.86
C GLY A 199 22.84 -5.13 -16.14
N SER A 200 23.55 -4.01 -16.26
CA SER A 200 24.56 -3.65 -17.28
C SER A 200 24.36 -4.06 -18.75
N GLN A 201 23.19 -4.55 -19.17
CA GLN A 201 22.82 -4.68 -20.57
C GLN A 201 22.41 -3.31 -21.12
N SER A 202 23.29 -2.34 -20.91
CA SER A 202 23.39 -1.20 -21.78
C SER A 202 23.75 -1.77 -23.14
N LYS A 203 22.76 -2.00 -24.01
CA LYS A 203 23.04 -1.92 -25.44
C LYS A 203 23.67 -0.53 -25.64
N PRO A 204 24.94 -0.42 -26.07
CA PRO A 204 25.54 0.88 -26.31
C PRO A 204 24.77 1.52 -27.46
N GLY A 205 23.86 2.44 -27.16
CA GLY A 205 23.00 3.04 -28.17
C GLY A 205 21.79 3.85 -27.70
N ARG A 206 21.44 3.87 -26.40
CA ARG A 206 20.27 4.63 -25.91
C ARG A 206 20.55 5.99 -25.29
N GLY A 207 21.81 6.45 -25.33
CA GLY A 207 22.18 7.84 -25.05
C GLY A 207 22.23 8.71 -26.30
N GLY A 208 21.58 8.30 -27.39
CA GLY A 208 21.44 9.16 -28.57
C GLY A 208 20.57 10.35 -28.21
N ILE A 209 21.04 11.56 -28.55
CA ILE A 209 20.22 12.77 -28.54
C ILE A 209 18.89 12.44 -29.21
N VAL A 210 17.78 12.63 -28.49
CA VAL A 210 16.46 12.54 -29.10
C VAL A 210 16.38 13.67 -30.12
N GLN A 211 16.55 13.34 -31.39
CA GLN A 211 16.39 14.31 -32.46
C GLN A 211 14.89 14.54 -32.66
N TRP A 212 14.42 15.71 -32.23
CA TRP A 212 13.02 16.13 -32.34
C TRP A 212 12.65 16.68 -33.74
N GLY A 213 13.50 16.43 -34.74
CA GLY A 213 13.29 16.86 -36.13
C GLY A 213 12.93 15.69 -37.03
N ALA A 214 12.13 15.95 -38.08
CA ALA A 214 12.05 15.06 -39.23
C ALA A 214 13.44 14.95 -39.91
N ALA A 215 13.65 13.90 -40.72
CA ALA A 215 14.96 13.62 -41.34
C ALA A 215 15.52 14.80 -42.17
N ASP A 216 14.67 15.74 -42.57
CA ASP A 216 14.88 16.90 -43.41
C ASP A 216 14.75 18.24 -42.67
N TYR A 217 14.60 18.26 -41.33
CA TYR A 217 14.40 19.49 -40.55
C TYR A 217 15.53 20.52 -40.71
N ARG A 218 16.75 20.10 -41.09
CA ARG A 218 17.90 21.00 -41.27
C ARG A 218 17.93 21.57 -42.69
N PRO A 219 17.71 22.89 -42.89
CA PRO A 219 17.79 23.49 -44.23
C PRO A 219 19.22 23.41 -44.77
N SER A 220 19.37 22.93 -46.01
CA SER A 220 20.65 22.93 -46.72
C SER A 220 20.93 24.33 -47.28
N VAL A 221 21.98 24.99 -46.77
CA VAL A 221 22.48 26.23 -47.38
C VAL A 221 23.28 25.84 -48.62
N ARG A 222 22.83 26.28 -49.81
CA ARG A 222 23.66 26.22 -51.01
C ARG A 222 24.72 27.32 -50.90
N VAL A 223 25.99 26.92 -50.97
CA VAL A 223 27.14 27.81 -51.20
C VAL A 223 27.40 27.88 -52.70
#